data_AF-A0A940BWD8-F1
#
_entry.id   AF-A0A940BWD8-F1
#
_cell.length_a   1.000
_cell.length_b   1.000
_cell.length_c   1.000
_cell.angle_alpha   90.00
_cell.angle_beta   90.00
_cell.angle_gamma   90.00
#
_symmetry.space_group_name_H-M   'P 1'
#
loop_
_entity.id
_entity.type
_entity.pdbx_description
1 polymer ?
#
loop_
_entity_poly.entity_id
_entity_poly.type
_entity_poly.pdbx_seq_one_letter_code
_entity_poly.pdbx_strand_id
1 'polypeptide(L)'
;MKRHLMRLLSILLILSLVLGSGQAVQISYAEETGICGDDLTWTLSDDGILTISGTGEMDNYSDNREQPWYKEHVSNDIKTVVIEDGVT
;
A
#
# COMPACT_ATOMS: atom_id res chain seq x y z
N MET A 1 44.58 -0.87 7.24
CA MET A 1 44.03 -2.22 7.49
C MET A 1 42.98 -2.25 8.61
N LYS A 2 43.24 -1.72 9.83
CA LYS A 2 42.27 -1.76 10.96
C LYS A 2 40.95 -1.00 10.74
N ARG A 3 40.99 0.16 10.06
CA ARG A 3 39.80 0.98 9.73
C ARG A 3 38.84 0.33 8.73
N HIS A 4 39.36 -0.51 7.83
CA HIS A 4 38.54 -1.24 6.85
C HIS A 4 38.01 -2.55 7.43
N LEU A 5 38.82 -3.22 8.26
CA LEU A 5 38.40 -4.41 9.00
C LEU A 5 37.22 -4.12 9.94
N MET A 6 37.25 -2.97 10.63
CA MET A 6 36.17 -2.55 11.52
C MET A 6 34.87 -2.23 10.76
N ARG A 7 34.95 -1.70 9.53
CA ARG A 7 33.79 -1.46 8.67
C ARG A 7 33.16 -2.76 8.17
N LEU A 8 33.97 -3.77 7.83
CA LEU A 8 33.46 -5.08 7.39
C LEU A 8 32.80 -5.86 8.53
N LEU A 9 33.35 -5.79 9.74
CA LEU A 9 32.76 -6.40 10.94
C LEU A 9 31.39 -5.79 11.29
N SER A 10 31.25 -4.47 11.19
CA SER A 10 29.97 -3.79 11.41
C SER A 10 28.91 -4.18 10.37
N ILE A 11 29.30 -4.32 9.10
CA ILE A 11 28.38 -4.71 8.02
C ILE A 11 27.93 -6.17 8.20
N LEU A 12 28.83 -7.07 8.58
CA LEU A 12 28.49 -8.48 8.86
C LEU A 12 27.54 -8.62 10.06
N LEU A 13 27.68 -7.77 11.07
CA LEU A 13 26.83 -7.79 12.27
C LEU A 13 25.42 -7.28 11.96
N ILE A 14 25.30 -6.23 11.15
CA ILE A 14 24.00 -5.73 10.65
C ILE A 14 23.33 -6.78 9.75
N LEU A 15 24.07 -7.43 8.87
CA LEU A 15 23.54 -8.47 7.99
C LEU A 15 23.01 -9.69 8.78
N SER A 16 23.69 -10.06 9.87
CA SER A 16 23.23 -11.14 10.75
C SER A 16 21.95 -10.81 11.52
N LEU A 17 21.69 -9.52 11.78
CA LEU A 17 20.47 -9.06 12.44
C LEU A 17 19.27 -9.08 11.48
N VAL A 18 19.51 -8.73 10.22
CA VAL A 18 18.48 -8.71 9.15
C VAL A 18 18.04 -10.12 8.75
N LEU A 19 18.91 -11.13 8.85
CA LEU A 19 18.60 -12.53 8.50
C LEU A 19 17.89 -13.29 9.64
N GLY A 20 17.94 -12.79 10.88
CA GLY A 20 17.46 -13.51 12.08
C GLY A 20 16.04 -13.13 12.53
N SER A 21 15.57 -11.94 12.17
CA SER A 21 14.16 -11.60 12.30
C SER A 21 13.47 -11.93 10.99
N GLY A 22 12.56 -12.91 10.97
CA GLY A 22 11.67 -13.16 9.85
C GLY A 22 10.72 -11.98 9.63
N GLN A 23 11.27 -10.83 9.24
CA GLN A 23 10.47 -9.70 8.80
C GLN A 23 9.95 -10.12 7.43
N ALA A 24 8.67 -10.46 7.38
CA ALA A 24 7.89 -10.33 6.16
C ALA A 24 8.26 -8.96 5.61
N VAL A 25 8.86 -8.93 4.42
CA VAL A 25 9.33 -7.70 3.79
C VAL A 25 8.17 -6.72 3.87
N GLN A 26 8.25 -5.75 4.79
CA GLN A 26 7.28 -4.67 4.85
C GLN A 26 7.74 -3.75 3.73
N ILE A 27 7.40 -4.12 2.50
CA ILE A 27 7.53 -3.16 1.43
C ILE A 27 6.43 -2.15 1.71
N SER A 28 6.80 -1.08 2.41
CA SER A 28 6.02 0.15 2.47
C SER A 28 6.08 0.76 1.07
N TYR A 29 5.36 0.15 0.13
CA TYR A 29 5.02 0.79 -1.13
C TYR A 29 4.04 1.91 -0.81
N ALA A 30 4.10 3.00 -1.58
CA ALA A 30 3.28 4.18 -1.30
C ALA A 30 1.85 3.87 -1.73
N GLU A 31 1.08 3.27 -0.82
CA GLU A 31 -0.32 2.95 -1.06
C GLU A 31 -1.14 4.22 -0.91
N GLU A 32 -1.81 4.63 -1.99
CA GLU A 32 -2.80 5.70 -1.92
C GLU A 32 -4.07 5.16 -1.30
N THR A 33 -4.67 5.91 -0.38
CA THR A 33 -5.85 5.44 0.35
C THR A 33 -6.81 6.57 0.65
N GLY A 34 -8.06 6.21 0.88
CA GLY A 34 -9.06 7.14 1.36
C GLY A 34 -10.36 6.45 1.73
N ILE A 35 -11.38 7.27 1.94
CA ILE A 35 -12.72 6.86 2.35
C ILE A 35 -13.63 6.96 1.12
N CYS A 36 -14.57 6.02 0.99
CA CYS A 36 -15.56 5.98 -0.09
C CYS A 36 -16.98 5.61 0.39
N GLY A 37 -17.24 5.78 1.67
CA GLY A 37 -18.49 5.55 2.39
C GLY A 37 -18.22 5.60 3.90
N ASP A 38 -19.25 5.64 4.73
CA ASP A 38 -19.09 5.81 6.19
C ASP A 38 -18.16 4.75 6.82
N ASP A 39 -18.26 3.51 6.35
CA ASP A 39 -17.49 2.35 6.84
C ASP A 39 -16.63 1.70 5.75
N LEU A 40 -16.41 2.39 4.62
CA LEU A 40 -15.66 1.88 3.47
C LEU A 40 -14.39 2.67 3.20
N THR A 41 -13.30 1.94 2.99
CA THR A 41 -12.02 2.49 2.56
C THR A 41 -11.62 1.95 1.20
N TRP A 42 -10.81 2.71 0.48
CA TRP A 42 -10.13 2.24 -0.71
C TRP A 42 -8.60 2.30 -0.54
N THR A 43 -7.91 1.40 -1.21
CA THR A 43 -6.44 1.42 -1.36
C THR A 43 -6.07 1.18 -2.82
N LEU A 44 -5.07 1.89 -3.33
CA LEU A 44 -4.44 1.59 -4.61
C LEU A 44 -3.00 1.16 -4.37
N SER A 45 -2.69 -0.07 -4.78
CA SER A 45 -1.34 -0.60 -4.79
C SER A 45 -0.56 -0.18 -6.04
N ASP A 46 0.77 -0.16 -5.94
CA ASP A 46 1.70 0.17 -7.06
C ASP A 46 1.54 -0.72 -8.30
N ASP A 47 1.06 -1.96 -8.14
CA ASP A 47 0.76 -2.85 -9.26
C ASP A 47 -0.56 -2.50 -9.98
N GLY A 48 -1.35 -1.58 -9.43
CA GLY A 48 -2.57 -1.02 -10.01
C GLY A 48 -3.84 -1.73 -9.55
N ILE A 49 -3.88 -2.27 -8.35
CA ILE A 49 -5.07 -2.91 -7.78
C ILE A 49 -5.77 -1.93 -6.86
N LEU A 50 -6.92 -1.42 -7.29
CA LEU A 50 -7.83 -0.66 -6.43
C LEU A 50 -8.65 -1.66 -5.61
N THR A 51 -8.45 -1.68 -4.30
CA THR A 51 -9.23 -2.52 -3.39
C THR A 51 -10.21 -1.66 -2.61
N ILE A 52 -11.48 -2.04 -2.59
CA ILE A 52 -12.53 -1.46 -1.76
C ILE A 52 -12.84 -2.44 -0.62
N SER A 53 -12.66 -1.97 0.61
CA SER A 53 -12.73 -2.77 1.83
C SER A 53 -13.69 -2.14 2.83
N GLY A 54 -14.33 -2.99 3.64
CA GLY A 54 -15.26 -2.58 4.69
C GLY A 54 -16.60 -3.30 4.59
N THR A 55 -17.61 -2.75 5.25
CA THR A 55 -18.98 -3.27 5.16
C THR A 55 -19.96 -2.13 5.18
N GLY A 56 -20.90 -2.10 4.23
CA GLY A 56 -21.90 -1.05 4.12
C GLY A 56 -21.97 -0.45 2.71
N GLU A 57 -22.73 0.65 2.61
CA GLU A 57 -23.04 1.31 1.35
C GLU A 57 -21.87 2.18 0.89
N MET A 58 -21.47 2.01 -0.38
CA MET A 58 -20.52 2.91 -1.04
C MET A 58 -21.22 4.19 -1.49
N ASP A 59 -20.54 5.33 -1.30
CA ASP A 59 -21.06 6.63 -1.72
C ASP A 59 -21.39 6.63 -3.22
N ASN A 60 -22.50 7.29 -3.57
CA ASN A 60 -22.89 7.49 -4.96
C ASN A 60 -22.16 8.70 -5.56
N TYR A 61 -21.51 8.50 -6.71
CA TYR A 61 -20.81 9.56 -7.45
C TYR A 61 -21.56 9.90 -8.73
N SER A 62 -21.84 11.18 -8.97
CA SER A 62 -22.58 11.63 -10.15
C SER A 62 -21.67 11.85 -11.37
N ASP A 63 -20.38 12.08 -11.13
CA ASP A 63 -19.32 12.22 -12.11
C ASP A 63 -18.09 11.39 -11.68
N ASN A 64 -17.33 10.84 -12.62
CA ASN A 64 -16.15 10.06 -12.29
C ASN A 64 -15.06 10.88 -11.58
N ARG A 65 -15.07 12.20 -11.75
CA ARG A 65 -14.18 13.14 -11.07
C ARG A 65 -14.45 13.30 -9.58
N GLU A 66 -15.63 12.89 -9.14
CA GLU A 66 -16.04 12.94 -7.74
C GLU A 66 -15.54 11.72 -6.95
N GLN A 67 -15.13 10.66 -7.65
CA GLN A 67 -14.59 9.46 -7.03
C GLN A 67 -13.29 9.78 -6.26
N PRO A 68 -13.13 9.27 -5.03
CA PRO A 68 -11.96 9.56 -4.19
C PRO A 68 -10.62 9.22 -4.86
N TRP A 69 -10.57 8.12 -5.63
CA TRP A 69 -9.40 7.66 -6.37
C TRP A 69 -9.18 8.39 -7.71
N TYR A 70 -10.01 9.38 -8.06
CA TYR A 70 -9.78 10.23 -9.24
C TYR A 70 -8.72 11.31 -9.00
N LYS A 71 -8.47 11.68 -7.73
CA LYS A 71 -7.54 12.75 -7.38
C LYS A 71 -6.12 12.45 -7.86
N GLU A 72 -5.40 13.52 -8.22
CA GLU A 72 -3.96 13.50 -8.54
C GLU A 72 -3.53 12.42 -9.55
N HIS A 73 -4.42 12.04 -10.47
CA HIS A 73 -4.18 11.01 -11.48
C HIS A 73 -4.00 9.57 -10.96
N VAL A 74 -4.31 9.30 -9.69
CA VAL A 74 -4.29 7.97 -9.08
C VAL A 74 -5.12 6.98 -9.89
N SER A 75 -6.25 7.43 -10.45
CA SER A 75 -7.10 6.61 -11.31
C SER A 75 -6.42 6.08 -12.58
N ASN A 76 -5.34 6.71 -13.05
CA ASN A 76 -4.63 6.29 -14.26
C ASN A 76 -3.82 5.00 -14.04
N ASP A 77 -3.46 4.71 -12.79
CA ASP A 77 -2.66 3.55 -12.44
C ASP A 77 -3.52 2.30 -12.15
N ILE A 78 -4.85 2.45 -12.10
CA ILE A 78 -5.80 1.36 -11.87
C ILE A 78 -5.84 0.41 -13.07
N LYS A 79 -5.52 -0.85 -12.83
CA LYS A 79 -5.58 -1.98 -13.78
C LYS A 79 -6.59 -3.02 -13.37
N THR A 80 -6.86 -3.16 -12.07
CA THR A 80 -7.77 -4.15 -11.51
C THR A 80 -8.53 -3.51 -10.35
N VAL A 81 -9.79 -3.92 -10.21
CA VAL A 81 -10.64 -3.50 -9.09
C VAL A 81 -11.05 -4.75 -8.31
N VAL A 82 -10.83 -4.72 -7.00
CA VAL A 82 -11.27 -5.73 -6.05
C VAL A 82 -12.28 -5.07 -5.13
N ILE A 83 -13.47 -5.69 -5.02
CA ILE A 83 -14.51 -5.27 -4.08
C ILE A 83 -14.65 -6.44 -3.10
N GLU A 84 -14.32 -6.18 -1.85
CA GLU A 84 -14.39 -7.20 -0.80
C GLU A 84 -15.83 -7.50 -0.38
N ASP A 85 -16.01 -8.64 0.26
CA ASP A 85 -17.32 -9.07 0.76
C ASP A 85 -17.85 -8.08 1.81
N GLY A 86 -19.17 -7.82 1.76
CA GLY A 86 -19.84 -6.86 2.66
C GLY A 86 -19.97 -5.44 2.12
N VAL A 87 -19.28 -5.08 1.03
CA VAL A 87 -19.51 -3.84 0.30
C VAL A 87 -20.84 -3.93 -0.47
N THR A 88 -21.70 -2.92 -0.36
CA THR A 88 -23.02 -2.86 -1.03
C THR A 88 -23.22 -1.59 -1.84
#